data_AF-A0A6P8MEG0-F1
#
_entry.id   AF-A0A6P8MEG0-F1
#
_cell.length_a   1.000
_cell.length_b   1.000
_cell.length_c   1.000
_cell.angle_alpha   90.00
_cell.angle_beta   90.00
_cell.angle_gamma   90.00
#
_symmetry.space_group_name_H-M   'P 1'
#
loop_
_entity.id
_entity.type
_entity.pdbx_description
1 polymer ?
#
loop_
_entity_poly.entity_id
_entity_poly.type
_entity_poly.pdbx_seq_one_letter_code
_entity_poly.pdbx_strand_id
1 'polypeptide(L)'
;MGDFGGRNISRSDIEAVIDQHMQRLKNGEYSNPPGKDTIKLINGGYAIIRFKANNPGWWLLHCHFIWHHITGMEPVIHVGDKSDLPPVPRGFPVCNNWRPAVDTLKDLYNL
;
A
#
# COMPACT_ATOMS: atom_id res chain seq x y z
N MET A 1 -7.33 -14.30 4.50
CA MET A 1 -7.26 -13.59 5.80
C MET A 1 -7.39 -14.61 6.90
N GLY A 2 -6.84 -14.32 8.06
CA GLY A 2 -7.03 -15.11 9.26
C GLY A 2 -6.93 -14.25 10.51
N ASP A 3 -7.19 -14.88 11.64
CA ASP A 3 -7.18 -14.26 12.96
C ASP A 3 -6.28 -15.08 13.89
N PHE A 4 -5.52 -14.42 14.75
CA PHE A 4 -4.74 -15.09 15.80
C PHE A 4 -5.54 -15.29 17.09
N GLY A 5 -6.78 -14.79 17.17
CA GLY A 5 -7.70 -15.02 18.29
C GLY A 5 -7.46 -14.09 19.48
N GLY A 6 -6.97 -12.87 19.23
CA GLY A 6 -6.80 -11.83 20.26
C GLY A 6 -5.74 -12.10 21.34
N ARG A 7 -4.94 -13.16 21.19
CA ARG A 7 -3.79 -13.47 22.06
C ARG A 7 -2.52 -12.78 21.59
N ASN A 8 -1.50 -12.75 22.45
CA ASN A 8 -0.16 -12.30 22.04
C ASN A 8 0.39 -13.18 20.93
N ILE A 9 0.80 -12.54 19.84
CA ILE A 9 1.32 -13.20 18.63
C ILE A 9 2.81 -13.47 18.83
N SER A 10 3.22 -14.72 18.69
CA SER A 10 4.62 -15.14 18.74
C SER A 10 5.19 -15.35 17.34
N ARG A 11 6.52 -15.43 17.23
CA ARG A 11 7.19 -15.73 15.96
C ARG A 11 6.75 -17.08 15.38
N SER A 12 6.59 -18.11 16.23
CA SER A 12 6.14 -19.43 15.80
C SER A 12 4.71 -19.42 15.25
N ASP A 13 3.85 -18.51 15.73
CA ASP A 13 2.51 -18.33 15.15
C ASP A 13 2.58 -17.80 13.71
N ILE A 14 3.47 -16.85 13.46
CA ILE A 14 3.70 -16.27 12.13
C ILE A 14 4.29 -17.33 11.20
N GLU A 15 5.30 -18.07 11.66
CA GLU A 15 5.94 -19.15 10.90
C GLU A 15 4.93 -20.23 10.52
N ALA A 16 4.06 -20.65 11.44
CA ALA A 16 3.00 -21.62 11.16
C ALA A 16 2.01 -21.14 10.07
N VAL A 17 1.63 -19.86 10.10
CA VAL A 17 0.76 -19.27 9.06
C VAL A 17 1.45 -19.26 7.70
N ILE A 18 2.74 -18.90 7.67
CA ILE A 18 3.54 -18.88 6.43
C ILE A 18 3.69 -20.30 5.89
N ASP A 19 4.04 -21.27 6.73
CA ASP A 19 4.22 -22.67 6.32
C ASP A 19 2.92 -23.25 5.75
N GLN A 20 1.80 -23.01 6.44
CA GLN A 20 0.49 -23.41 5.94
C GLN A 20 0.21 -22.76 4.58
N HIS A 21 0.42 -21.45 4.44
CA HIS A 21 0.24 -20.76 3.16
C HIS A 21 1.08 -21.37 2.03
N MET A 22 2.35 -21.68 2.30
CA MET A 22 3.26 -22.27 1.32
C MET A 22 2.84 -23.68 0.91
N GLN A 23 2.30 -24.48 1.81
CA GLN A 23 1.73 -25.79 1.46
C GLN A 23 0.50 -25.65 0.57
N ARG A 24 -0.43 -24.76 0.91
CA ARG A 24 -1.63 -24.50 0.10
C ARG A 24 -1.28 -24.02 -1.31
N LEU A 25 -0.20 -23.25 -1.43
CA LEU A 25 0.35 -22.85 -2.73
C LEU A 25 0.89 -24.02 -3.54
N LYS A 26 1.71 -24.88 -2.93
CA LYS A 26 2.24 -26.08 -3.59
C LYS A 26 1.12 -27.03 -4.04
N ASN A 27 0.06 -27.11 -3.25
CA ASN A 27 -1.11 -27.93 -3.54
C ASN A 27 -2.07 -27.33 -4.58
N GLY A 28 -1.82 -26.09 -5.05
CA GLY A 28 -2.69 -25.44 -6.03
C GLY A 28 -4.07 -25.03 -5.49
N GLU A 29 -4.22 -24.86 -4.17
CA GLU A 29 -5.52 -24.58 -3.53
C GLU A 29 -6.07 -23.18 -3.80
N TYR A 30 -5.25 -22.29 -4.35
CA TYR A 30 -5.65 -20.94 -4.70
C TYR A 30 -6.06 -20.89 -6.18
N SER A 31 -7.27 -21.37 -6.49
CA SER A 31 -7.85 -21.22 -7.81
C SER A 31 -8.53 -19.84 -7.95
N ASN A 32 -8.04 -19.04 -8.90
CA ASN A 32 -8.60 -17.72 -9.27
C ASN A 32 -8.99 -16.81 -8.07
N PRO A 33 -8.03 -16.45 -7.19
CA PRO A 33 -8.31 -15.54 -6.08
C PRO A 33 -8.80 -14.17 -6.58
N PRO A 34 -9.65 -13.46 -5.82
CA PRO A 34 -10.18 -12.17 -6.24
C PRO A 34 -9.08 -11.12 -6.38
N GLY A 35 -9.02 -10.46 -7.53
CA GLY A 35 -8.24 -9.23 -7.70
C GLY A 35 -8.89 -8.09 -6.92
N LYS A 36 -8.12 -7.43 -6.05
CA LYS A 36 -8.56 -6.30 -5.22
C LYS A 36 -7.42 -5.30 -5.06
N ASP A 37 -7.76 -4.02 -4.98
CA ASP A 37 -6.85 -2.94 -4.56
C ASP A 37 -6.84 -2.75 -3.03
N THR A 38 -8.00 -2.97 -2.39
CA THR A 38 -8.24 -2.67 -0.99
C THR A 38 -8.81 -3.87 -0.26
N ILE A 39 -8.28 -4.13 0.93
CA ILE A 39 -8.78 -5.17 1.82
C ILE A 39 -8.88 -4.64 3.25
N LYS A 40 -9.93 -5.04 3.97
CA LYS A 40 -10.08 -4.69 5.39
C LYS A 40 -9.22 -5.62 6.24
N LEU A 41 -8.26 -5.08 6.98
CA LEU A 41 -7.55 -5.82 8.00
C LEU A 41 -8.37 -5.80 9.31
N ILE A 42 -8.51 -6.95 9.95
CA ILE A 42 -9.15 -7.07 11.27
C ILE A 42 -8.11 -6.88 12.37
N ASN A 43 -8.54 -6.40 13.55
CA ASN A 43 -7.66 -6.27 14.70
C ASN A 43 -7.13 -7.65 15.13
N GLY A 44 -5.83 -7.75 15.40
CA GLY A 44 -5.18 -9.01 15.79
C GLY A 44 -5.13 -10.08 14.71
N GLY A 45 -5.55 -9.78 13.47
CA GLY A 45 -5.51 -10.72 12.36
C GLY A 45 -4.46 -10.40 11.31
N TYR A 46 -4.53 -11.13 10.20
CA TYR A 46 -3.59 -11.00 9.09
C TYR A 46 -4.25 -11.16 7.72
N ALA A 47 -3.59 -10.62 6.71
CA ALA A 47 -3.88 -10.87 5.32
C ALA A 47 -2.60 -11.32 4.61
N ILE A 48 -2.76 -12.23 3.65
CA ILE A 48 -1.69 -12.61 2.73
C ILE A 48 -2.11 -12.09 1.36
N ILE A 49 -1.31 -11.19 0.80
CA ILE A 49 -1.54 -10.60 -0.51
C ILE A 49 -0.48 -11.08 -1.49
N ARG A 50 -0.88 -11.17 -2.76
CA ARG A 50 0.02 -11.44 -3.88
C ARG A 50 -0.23 -10.39 -4.94
N PHE A 51 0.84 -9.82 -5.46
CA PHE A 51 0.80 -8.97 -6.63
C PHE A 51 1.96 -9.35 -7.55
N LYS A 52 1.84 -9.00 -8.83
CA LYS A 52 2.93 -9.12 -9.81
C LYS A 52 3.64 -7.77 -9.86
N ALA A 53 4.93 -7.75 -9.57
CA ALA A 53 5.76 -6.54 -9.64
C ALA A 53 6.17 -6.24 -11.09
N ASN A 54 5.21 -5.95 -11.96
CA ASN A 54 5.41 -5.69 -13.39
C ASN A 54 5.08 -4.26 -13.82
N ASN A 55 4.98 -3.35 -12.87
CA ASN A 55 4.69 -1.94 -13.13
C ASN A 55 5.73 -1.07 -12.41
N PRO A 56 6.79 -0.62 -13.12
CA PRO A 56 7.86 0.16 -12.52
C PRO A 56 7.37 1.46 -11.88
N GLY A 57 7.91 1.80 -10.72
CA GLY A 57 7.51 2.99 -9.97
C GLY A 57 7.61 2.84 -8.46
N TRP A 58 7.13 3.89 -7.78
CA TRP A 58 6.97 3.92 -6.32
C TRP A 58 5.49 3.82 -5.99
N TRP A 59 5.10 2.73 -5.34
CA TRP A 59 3.71 2.41 -5.04
C TRP A 59 3.46 2.54 -3.55
N LEU A 60 2.46 3.36 -3.18
CA LEU A 60 2.01 3.45 -1.80
C LEU A 60 1.14 2.24 -1.46
N LEU A 61 1.51 1.56 -0.39
CA LEU A 61 0.64 0.62 0.32
C LEU A 61 0.33 1.26 1.66
N HIS A 62 -0.94 1.54 1.96
CA HIS A 62 -1.27 2.29 3.17
C HIS A 62 -2.60 1.89 3.79
N CYS A 63 -2.82 2.34 5.02
CA CYS A 63 -4.15 2.32 5.61
C CYS A 63 -5.01 3.41 4.96
N HIS A 64 -6.18 3.04 4.44
CA HIS A 64 -7.14 3.99 3.84
C HIS A 64 -8.01 4.70 4.89
N PHE A 65 -7.60 4.71 6.16
CA PHE A 65 -8.19 5.52 7.21
C PHE A 65 -7.31 6.74 7.45
N ILE A 66 -7.85 7.93 7.19
CA ILE A 66 -7.07 9.17 7.08
C ILE A 66 -6.17 9.43 8.30
N TRP A 67 -6.65 9.13 9.50
CA TRP A 67 -5.86 9.32 10.72
C TRP A 67 -4.63 8.40 10.77
N HIS A 68 -4.76 7.14 10.34
CA HIS A 68 -3.61 6.22 10.30
C HIS A 68 -2.64 6.55 9.15
N HIS A 69 -3.18 7.04 8.02
CA HIS A 69 -2.40 7.54 6.89
C HIS A 69 -1.49 8.68 7.36
N ILE A 70 -2.05 9.78 7.86
CA ILE A 70 -1.26 10.96 8.27
C ILE A 70 -0.29 10.70 9.43
N THR A 71 -0.50 9.62 10.22
CA THR A 71 0.43 9.20 11.28
C THR A 71 1.56 8.27 10.79
N GLY A 72 1.63 7.99 9.49
CA GLY A 72 2.75 7.30 8.84
C GLY A 72 2.55 5.80 8.59
N MET A 73 1.31 5.29 8.57
CA MET A 73 1.03 3.89 8.21
C MET A 73 1.08 3.68 6.68
N GLU A 74 2.25 3.93 6.09
CA GLU A 74 2.46 4.06 4.65
C GLU A 74 3.81 3.50 4.16
N PRO A 75 3.97 2.17 4.03
CA PRO A 75 5.08 1.61 3.28
C PRO A 75 5.05 2.00 1.79
N VAL A 76 6.23 2.26 1.23
CA VAL A 76 6.45 2.46 -0.21
C VAL A 76 7.12 1.22 -0.80
N ILE A 77 6.58 0.72 -1.90
CA ILE A 77 7.14 -0.39 -2.68
C ILE A 77 7.79 0.18 -3.94
N HIS A 78 9.10 -0.03 -4.10
CA HIS A 78 9.81 0.32 -5.31
C HIS A 78 9.88 -0.89 -6.26
N VAL A 79 9.42 -0.70 -7.49
CA VAL A 79 9.44 -1.71 -8.55
C VAL A 79 10.27 -1.20 -9.72
N GLY A 80 11.21 -2.03 -10.20
CA GLY A 80 12.10 -1.69 -11.31
C GLY A 80 13.25 -0.76 -10.92
N ASP A 81 13.96 -0.28 -11.94
CA ASP A 81 15.04 0.69 -11.86
C ASP A 81 14.63 2.05 -12.43
N LYS A 82 15.45 3.08 -12.21
CA LYS A 82 15.20 4.43 -12.75
C LYS A 82 15.05 4.46 -14.27
N SER A 83 15.72 3.55 -14.98
CA SER A 83 15.64 3.40 -16.44
C SER A 83 14.29 2.86 -16.92
N ASP A 84 13.55 2.19 -16.05
CA ASP A 84 12.25 1.59 -16.39
C ASP A 84 11.10 2.61 -16.29
N LEU A 85 11.38 3.80 -15.77
CA LEU A 85 10.41 4.85 -15.56
C LEU A 85 10.19 5.68 -16.83
N PRO A 86 8.96 6.13 -17.10
CA PRO A 86 8.71 7.07 -18.18
C PRO A 86 9.44 8.40 -17.92
N PRO A 87 9.78 9.16 -18.97
CA PRO A 87 10.33 10.50 -18.80
C PRO A 87 9.36 11.39 -18.04
N VAL A 88 9.91 12.27 -17.19
CA VAL A 88 9.12 13.24 -16.43
C VAL A 88 8.33 14.14 -17.41
N PRO A 89 7.00 14.27 -17.26
CA PRO A 89 6.19 15.13 -18.13
C PRO A 89 6.67 16.58 -18.15
N ARG A 90 6.48 17.28 -19.28
CA ARG A 90 6.80 18.72 -19.36
C ARG A 90 5.99 19.52 -18.33
N GLY A 91 6.66 20.37 -17.56
CA GLY A 91 6.02 21.19 -16.53
C GLY A 91 5.68 20.44 -15.24
N PHE A 92 6.14 19.19 -15.07
CA PHE A 92 5.95 18.47 -13.82
C PHE A 92 6.62 19.21 -12.65
N PRO A 93 5.92 19.42 -11.51
CA PRO A 93 6.49 20.14 -10.39
C PRO A 93 7.74 19.46 -9.85
N VAL A 94 8.75 20.26 -9.54
CA VAL A 94 9.94 19.83 -8.81
C VAL A 94 9.89 20.36 -7.39
N CYS A 95 10.67 19.76 -6.49
CA CYS A 95 10.85 20.28 -5.15
C CYS A 95 11.14 21.79 -5.20
N ASN A 96 10.45 22.56 -4.35
CA ASN A 96 10.51 24.03 -4.25
C ASN A 96 9.88 24.85 -5.39
N ASN A 97 9.43 24.24 -6.49
CA ASN A 97 8.72 24.97 -7.56
C ASN A 97 7.19 24.82 -7.47
N TRP A 98 6.69 23.88 -6.67
CA TRP A 98 5.27 23.80 -6.38
C TRP A 98 4.89 24.83 -5.31
N ARG A 99 3.99 25.75 -5.67
CA ARG A 99 3.32 26.64 -4.72
C ARG A 99 1.82 26.39 -4.81
N PRO A 100 1.11 26.15 -3.70
CA PRO A 100 -0.34 26.13 -3.74
C PRO A 100 -0.84 27.49 -4.21
N ALA A 101 -1.99 27.52 -4.89
CA ALA A 101 -2.69 28.77 -5.13
C ALA A 101 -2.96 29.41 -3.76
N VAL A 102 -2.47 30.63 -3.56
CA VAL A 102 -2.77 31.41 -2.36
C VAL A 102 -3.94 32.29 -2.76
N ASP A 103 -5.17 31.80 -2.58
CA ASP A 103 -6.34 32.65 -2.68
C ASP A 103 -6.24 33.69 -1.56
N THR A 104 -6.05 34.94 -1.92
CA THR A 104 -6.04 36.03 -0.94
C THR A 104 -7.47 36.29 -0.48
N LEU A 105 -7.63 36.97 0.66
CA LEU A 105 -8.95 37.46 1.07
C LEU A 105 -9.60 38.33 -0.01
N LYS A 106 -8.81 39.01 -0.86
CA LYS A 106 -9.36 39.76 -2.01
C LYS A 106 -9.94 38.84 -3.08
N ASP A 107 -9.28 37.71 -3.35
CA ASP A 107 -9.74 36.71 -4.32
C ASP A 107 -11.02 35.99 -3.84
N LEU A 108 -11.14 35.72 -2.54
CA LEU A 108 -12.30 35.06 -1.93
C LEU A 108 -13.53 35.98 -1.77
N TYR A 109 -13.31 37.27 -1.51
CA TYR A 109 -14.38 38.23 -1.22
C TYR A 109 -14.61 39.26 -2.34
N ASN A 110 -13.90 39.13 -3.46
CA ASN A 110 -13.99 40.02 -4.62
C ASN A 110 -13.79 41.51 -4.23
N LEU A 111 -12.82 41.77 -3.35
CA LEU A 111 -12.45 43.09 -2.80
C LEU A 111 -11.31 43.76 -3.59
#